data_AF-A0A933MHC0-F1
#
_entry.id   AF-A0A933MHC0-F1
#
_cell.length_a   1.000
_cell.length_b   1.000
_cell.length_c   1.000
_cell.angle_alpha   90.00
_cell.angle_beta   90.00
_cell.angle_gamma   90.00
#
_symmetry.space_group_name_H-M   'P 1'
#
loop_
_entity.id
_entity.type
_entity.pdbx_description
1 polymer ?
#
loop_
_entity_poly.entity_id
_entity_poly.type
_entity_poly.pdbx_seq_one_letter_code
_entity_poly.pdbx_strand_id
1 'polypeptide(L)'
;MPRQARIDYPGALHHVIGRGIERKAIFKEEADKSLFLKIIKEQLSKSKVQIYAWSIMDNHFHILLQTGETSLAEFMRGVLTGYAVNYNKKQKRVGHLFQNRYKSILCDKDEYLLPLIRYIHLNPVKAGIVDINSLYKYNWTGHRELLKKEEEGIIAREEVLGYFGKTERKAIDSYKEYINEGIELKEDYEGGGLIRSAGEMDEAIKRRSEDYQTYDDRILGDGEFVEKVYNTIEEKLNYKIKDIETLIIKIAKYYKVKEAELLETRKKGTREARSVLVYMAIKYLGESGKSIGKKLGIGIAAASISREKGRQICTEKEDILESIIK
;
A
#
# COMPACT_ATOMS: atom_id res chain seq x y z
N MET A 1 18.74 4.47 -3.68
CA MET A 1 18.28 3.16 -4.22
C MET A 1 16.95 3.36 -4.93
N PRO A 2 16.68 2.63 -6.03
CA PRO A 2 15.36 2.59 -6.63
C PRO A 2 14.35 2.09 -5.59
N ARG A 3 13.23 2.80 -5.42
CA ARG A 3 12.20 2.38 -4.45
C ARG A 3 11.33 1.29 -5.09
N GLN A 4 11.04 0.24 -4.34
CA GLN A 4 10.01 -0.72 -4.73
C GLN A 4 8.62 -0.04 -4.75
N ALA A 5 7.76 -0.49 -5.65
CA ALA A 5 6.38 -0.05 -5.73
C ALA A 5 5.61 -0.43 -4.44
N ARG A 6 4.57 0.32 -4.10
CA ARG A 6 3.67 -0.14 -3.02
C ARG A 6 2.78 -1.25 -3.58
N ILE A 7 2.50 -2.25 -2.75
CA ILE A 7 1.52 -3.28 -3.04
C ILE A 7 0.15 -2.73 -2.63
N ASP A 8 -0.84 -2.83 -3.52
CA ASP A 8 -2.23 -2.42 -3.27
C ASP A 8 -3.15 -3.12 -4.27
N TYR A 9 -4.36 -3.48 -3.82
CA TYR A 9 -5.42 -4.06 -4.62
C TYR A 9 -6.77 -3.83 -3.92
N PRO A 10 -7.92 -3.77 -4.63
CA PRO A 10 -9.22 -3.68 -3.98
C PRO A 10 -9.40 -4.80 -2.96
N GLY A 11 -9.79 -4.43 -1.75
CA GLY A 11 -9.88 -5.32 -0.61
C GLY A 11 -8.58 -5.48 0.18
N ALA A 12 -7.47 -4.83 -0.19
CA ALA A 12 -6.22 -4.90 0.56
C ALA A 12 -6.33 -4.16 1.90
N LEU A 13 -5.96 -4.81 3.00
CA LEU A 13 -5.83 -4.20 4.31
C LEU A 13 -4.45 -3.58 4.46
N HIS A 14 -4.40 -2.32 4.90
CA HIS A 14 -3.18 -1.56 5.04
C HIS A 14 -3.05 -0.90 6.41
N HIS A 15 -1.92 -1.13 7.07
CA HIS A 15 -1.45 -0.29 8.16
C HIS A 15 -0.62 0.87 7.60
N VAL A 16 -1.17 2.07 7.71
CA VAL A 16 -0.62 3.31 7.17
C VAL A 16 -0.07 4.18 8.27
N ILE A 17 1.18 4.65 8.11
CA ILE A 17 1.86 5.53 9.06
C ILE A 17 2.38 6.75 8.33
N GLY A 18 2.04 7.95 8.81
CA GLY A 18 2.60 9.20 8.31
C GLY A 18 3.23 10.00 9.44
N ARG A 19 4.42 10.56 9.21
CA ARG A 19 5.22 11.27 10.23
C ARG A 19 5.76 12.60 9.71
N GLY A 20 5.80 13.59 10.59
CA GLY A 20 6.37 14.91 10.34
C GLY A 20 7.87 14.88 10.04
N ILE A 21 8.32 15.81 9.21
CA ILE A 21 9.75 15.98 8.93
C ILE A 21 10.52 16.25 10.22
N GLU A 22 11.71 15.65 10.37
CA GLU A 22 12.54 15.73 11.59
C GLU A 22 11.82 15.24 12.87
N ARG A 23 10.77 14.42 12.74
CA ARG A 23 9.88 14.00 13.84
C ARG A 23 9.22 15.17 14.58
N LYS A 24 9.18 16.35 13.97
CA LYS A 24 8.54 17.54 14.55
C LYS A 24 7.03 17.35 14.62
N ALA A 25 6.43 18.00 15.61
CA ALA A 25 4.98 18.12 15.68
C ALA A 25 4.43 18.75 14.40
N ILE A 26 3.50 18.06 13.76
CA ILE A 26 2.73 18.52 12.62
C ILE A 26 1.29 18.85 13.01
N PHE A 27 0.80 18.29 14.11
CA PHE A 27 -0.46 18.66 14.75
C PHE A 27 -0.13 19.46 16.01
N LYS A 28 -0.06 20.80 15.89
CA LYS A 28 0.35 21.67 17.01
C LYS A 28 -0.80 21.95 17.97
N GLU A 29 -2.02 21.94 17.44
CA GLU A 29 -3.25 22.24 18.16
C GLU A 29 -4.29 21.17 17.87
N GLU A 30 -5.29 21.04 18.74
CA GLU A 30 -6.45 20.17 18.53
C GLU A 30 -7.18 20.47 17.20
N ALA A 31 -7.27 21.75 16.83
CA ALA A 31 -7.85 22.17 15.56
C ALA A 31 -7.13 21.56 14.33
N ASP A 32 -5.81 21.29 14.44
CA ASP A 32 -5.06 20.65 13.36
C ASP A 32 -5.45 19.17 13.22
N LYS A 33 -5.65 18.47 14.34
CA LYS A 33 -6.10 17.07 14.35
C LYS A 33 -7.56 16.96 13.86
N SER A 34 -8.44 17.87 14.29
CA SER A 34 -9.82 17.96 13.78
C SER A 34 -9.86 18.18 12.27
N LEU A 35 -9.03 19.10 11.76
CA LEU A 35 -8.95 19.35 10.31
C LEU A 35 -8.49 18.10 9.55
N PHE A 36 -7.53 17.36 10.09
CA PHE A 36 -7.06 16.13 9.47
C PHE A 36 -8.14 15.05 9.39
N LEU A 37 -8.88 14.82 10.48
CA LEU A 37 -10.03 13.91 10.48
C LEU A 37 -11.12 14.36 9.51
N LYS A 38 -11.41 15.67 9.45
CA LYS A 38 -12.36 16.23 8.48
C LYS A 38 -11.94 15.93 7.04
N ILE A 39 -10.67 16.14 6.71
CA ILE A 39 -10.15 15.84 5.36
C ILE A 39 -10.25 14.34 5.06
N ILE A 40 -9.93 13.46 6.03
CA ILE A 40 -10.11 12.02 5.88
C ILE A 40 -11.56 11.70 5.55
N LYS A 41 -12.51 12.26 6.31
CA LYS A 41 -13.94 12.06 6.08
C LYS A 41 -14.39 12.55 4.69
N GLU A 42 -13.88 13.67 4.23
CA GLU A 42 -14.12 14.17 2.86
C GLU A 42 -13.53 13.28 1.76
N GLN A 43 -12.44 12.56 2.03
CA GLN A 43 -11.91 11.55 1.09
C GLN A 43 -12.71 10.25 1.15
N LEU A 44 -13.17 9.84 2.34
CA LEU A 44 -14.02 8.66 2.51
C LEU A 44 -15.34 8.81 1.75
N SER A 45 -15.98 9.99 1.77
CA SER A 45 -17.23 10.21 1.04
C SER A 45 -17.11 10.10 -0.49
N LYS A 46 -15.89 10.11 -1.02
CA LYS A 46 -15.57 10.04 -2.46
C LYS A 46 -14.89 8.73 -2.83
N SER A 47 -14.71 7.82 -1.88
CA SER A 47 -13.98 6.57 -2.08
C SER A 47 -14.72 5.38 -1.46
N LYS A 48 -14.37 4.18 -1.89
CA LYS A 48 -14.83 2.94 -1.25
C LYS A 48 -13.79 2.41 -0.25
N VAL A 49 -13.11 3.32 0.44
CA VAL A 49 -12.15 2.98 1.49
C VAL A 49 -12.88 2.82 2.81
N GLN A 50 -12.50 1.83 3.59
CA GLN A 50 -13.05 1.56 4.91
C GLN A 50 -11.96 1.66 5.97
N ILE A 51 -12.22 2.34 7.09
CA ILE A 51 -11.25 2.47 8.19
C ILE A 51 -11.69 1.58 9.36
N TYR A 52 -10.74 0.85 9.94
CA TYR A 52 -10.97 -0.05 11.07
C TYR A 52 -10.41 0.47 12.39
N ALA A 53 -9.30 1.20 12.33
CA ALA A 53 -8.69 1.83 13.48
C ALA A 53 -7.88 3.04 13.06
N TRP A 54 -7.73 4.01 13.95
CA TRP A 54 -6.86 5.16 13.73
C TRP A 54 -6.37 5.75 15.06
N SER A 55 -5.24 6.44 15.01
CA SER A 55 -4.67 7.17 16.14
C SER A 55 -3.83 8.35 15.64
N ILE A 56 -4.03 9.53 16.22
CA ILE A 56 -3.32 10.77 15.86
C ILE A 56 -2.56 11.27 17.09
N MET A 57 -1.25 11.42 16.92
CA MET A 57 -0.32 12.00 17.88
C MET A 57 0.28 13.28 17.29
N ASP A 58 1.08 14.03 18.04
CA ASP A 58 1.49 15.37 17.60
C ASP A 58 2.39 15.37 16.36
N ASN A 59 3.24 14.36 16.21
CA ASN A 59 4.22 14.26 15.12
C ASN A 59 3.92 13.14 14.11
N HIS A 60 2.93 12.30 14.34
CA HIS A 60 2.57 11.22 13.42
C HIS A 60 1.14 10.71 13.63
N PHE A 61 0.67 9.90 12.69
CA PHE A 61 -0.61 9.22 12.77
C PHE A 61 -0.49 7.77 12.28
N HIS A 62 -1.43 6.94 12.73
CA HIS A 62 -1.64 5.56 12.29
C HIS A 62 -3.07 5.40 11.80
N ILE A 63 -3.27 4.71 10.68
CA ILE A 63 -4.59 4.36 10.14
C ILE A 63 -4.54 2.90 9.66
N LEU A 64 -5.48 2.09 10.11
CA LEU A 64 -5.77 0.78 9.54
C LEU A 64 -6.97 0.92 8.61
N LEU A 65 -6.76 0.70 7.32
CA LEU A 65 -7.80 0.85 6.32
C LEU A 65 -7.78 -0.29 5.31
N GLN A 66 -8.95 -0.62 4.76
CA GLN A 66 -9.08 -1.50 3.61
C GLN A 66 -9.45 -0.68 2.38
N THR A 67 -8.71 -0.88 1.30
CA THR A 67 -8.98 -0.21 0.02
C THR A 67 -10.15 -0.86 -0.71
N GLY A 68 -10.85 -0.08 -1.52
CA GLY A 68 -11.87 -0.57 -2.45
C GLY A 68 -11.42 -0.33 -3.89
N GLU A 69 -12.28 0.24 -4.72
CA GLU A 69 -11.93 0.67 -6.08
C GLU A 69 -10.90 1.81 -6.10
N THR A 70 -10.96 2.70 -5.11
CA THR A 70 -9.98 3.77 -4.93
C THR A 70 -8.69 3.19 -4.34
N SER A 71 -7.58 3.39 -5.05
CA SER A 71 -6.26 2.97 -4.57
C SER A 71 -5.84 3.71 -3.29
N LEU A 72 -5.01 3.06 -2.47
CA LEU A 72 -4.39 3.67 -1.30
C LEU A 72 -3.61 4.94 -1.68
N ALA A 73 -2.93 4.91 -2.84
CA ALA A 73 -2.15 6.04 -3.33
C ALA A 73 -3.01 7.27 -3.61
N GLU A 74 -4.16 7.07 -4.24
CA GLU A 74 -5.12 8.13 -4.53
C GLU A 74 -5.73 8.70 -3.25
N PHE A 75 -6.22 7.83 -2.36
CA PHE A 75 -6.81 8.22 -1.09
C PHE A 75 -5.82 9.04 -0.23
N MET A 76 -4.62 8.50 0.01
CA MET A 76 -3.62 9.16 0.84
C MET A 76 -3.05 10.42 0.20
N ARG A 77 -3.04 10.53 -1.14
CA ARG A 77 -2.67 11.78 -1.82
C ARG A 77 -3.65 12.89 -1.47
N GLY A 78 -4.96 12.62 -1.50
CA GLY A 78 -5.98 13.58 -1.10
C GLY A 78 -5.81 14.03 0.36
N VAL A 79 -5.67 13.06 1.27
CA VAL A 79 -5.50 13.32 2.71
C VAL A 79 -4.25 14.17 3.01
N LEU A 80 -3.08 13.70 2.56
CA LEU A 80 -1.82 14.35 2.91
C LEU A 80 -1.63 15.69 2.23
N THR A 81 -2.05 15.82 0.97
CA THR A 81 -1.95 17.10 0.24
C THR A 81 -2.90 18.12 0.84
N GLY A 82 -4.17 17.74 1.07
CA GLY A 82 -5.16 18.62 1.68
C GLY A 82 -4.67 19.16 3.03
N TYR A 83 -4.12 18.30 3.87
CA TYR A 83 -3.61 18.73 5.17
C TYR A 83 -2.36 19.60 5.07
N ALA A 84 -1.35 19.18 4.28
CA ALA A 84 -0.10 19.92 4.16
C ALA A 84 -0.29 21.33 3.60
N VAL A 85 -1.20 21.51 2.63
CA VAL A 85 -1.52 22.83 2.07
C VAL A 85 -2.14 23.73 3.13
N ASN A 86 -3.14 23.24 3.87
CA ASN A 86 -3.79 24.02 4.93
C ASN A 86 -2.82 24.37 6.07
N TYR A 87 -2.02 23.41 6.51
CA TYR A 87 -1.02 23.61 7.54
C TYR A 87 0.03 24.65 7.12
N ASN A 88 0.60 24.53 5.92
CA ASN A 88 1.60 25.47 5.41
C ASN A 88 1.03 26.89 5.29
N LYS A 89 -0.23 27.03 4.81
CA LYS A 89 -0.92 28.32 4.76
C LYS A 89 -1.13 28.92 6.15
N LYS A 90 -1.62 28.14 7.11
CA LYS A 90 -1.83 28.55 8.51
C LYS A 90 -0.52 28.98 9.17
N GLN A 91 0.54 28.21 8.96
CA GLN A 91 1.85 28.41 9.61
C GLN A 91 2.79 29.33 8.84
N LYS A 92 2.35 29.91 7.70
CA LYS A 92 3.17 30.73 6.79
C LYS A 92 4.49 30.03 6.41
N ARG A 93 4.43 28.72 6.18
CA ARG A 93 5.57 27.86 5.81
C ARG A 93 5.57 27.53 4.33
N VAL A 94 6.75 27.21 3.82
CA VAL A 94 6.96 26.63 2.49
C VAL A 94 7.71 25.30 2.62
N GLY A 95 7.53 24.41 1.65
CA GLY A 95 8.21 23.11 1.59
C GLY A 95 7.43 21.94 2.20
N HIS A 96 8.12 20.81 2.38
CA HIS A 96 7.53 19.56 2.82
C HIS A 96 7.15 19.59 4.31
N LEU A 97 5.95 19.09 4.62
CA LEU A 97 5.47 18.90 5.98
C LEU A 97 5.82 17.51 6.52
N PHE A 98 5.56 16.48 5.73
CA PHE A 98 5.85 15.08 6.06
C PHE A 98 7.29 14.73 5.70
N GLN A 99 7.91 13.85 6.50
CA GLN A 99 9.31 13.46 6.33
C GLN A 99 9.58 12.78 4.98
N ASN A 100 8.63 11.93 4.58
CA ASN A 100 8.66 11.14 3.37
C ASN A 100 7.21 10.89 2.94
N ARG A 101 7.02 10.11 1.87
CA ARG A 101 5.72 9.51 1.63
C ARG A 101 5.34 8.62 2.84
N TYR A 102 4.06 8.49 3.14
CA TYR A 102 3.55 7.58 4.16
C TYR A 102 4.11 6.15 3.99
N LYS A 103 4.37 5.48 5.11
CA LYS A 103 4.60 4.04 5.15
C LYS A 103 3.27 3.33 4.99
N SER A 104 3.26 2.24 4.24
CA SER A 104 2.13 1.33 4.13
C SER A 104 2.65 -0.09 4.22
N ILE A 105 2.04 -0.87 5.10
CA ILE A 105 2.28 -2.31 5.26
C ILE A 105 0.98 -2.98 4.85
N LEU A 106 1.05 -3.90 3.89
CA LEU A 106 -0.06 -4.77 3.51
C LEU A 106 -0.21 -5.84 4.59
N CYS A 107 -1.42 -6.05 5.07
CA CYS A 107 -1.69 -6.94 6.20
C CYS A 107 -2.63 -8.06 5.77
N ASP A 108 -2.37 -9.27 6.23
CA ASP A 108 -3.38 -10.32 6.23
C ASP A 108 -4.51 -9.90 7.16
N LYS A 109 -5.73 -9.77 6.61
CA LYS A 109 -6.89 -9.33 7.37
C LYS A 109 -7.29 -10.36 8.41
N ASP A 110 -7.18 -11.65 8.10
CA ASP A 110 -7.64 -12.71 8.99
C ASP A 110 -6.74 -12.83 10.22
N GLU A 111 -5.43 -12.66 10.02
CA GLU A 111 -4.44 -12.76 11.10
C GLU A 111 -4.25 -11.43 11.86
N TYR A 112 -4.20 -10.29 11.17
CA TYR A 112 -3.71 -9.03 11.77
C TYR A 112 -4.76 -7.95 12.00
N LEU A 113 -6.02 -8.12 11.59
CA LEU A 113 -7.04 -7.08 11.80
C LEU A 113 -7.20 -6.70 13.28
N LEU A 114 -7.52 -7.66 14.15
CA LEU A 114 -7.72 -7.39 15.57
C LEU A 114 -6.44 -6.98 16.29
N PRO A 115 -5.27 -7.63 16.07
CA PRO A 115 -4.01 -7.16 16.66
C PRO A 115 -3.66 -5.73 16.28
N LEU A 116 -3.85 -5.34 15.01
CA LEU A 116 -3.58 -3.97 14.57
C LEU A 116 -4.56 -2.95 15.14
N ILE A 117 -5.85 -3.30 15.27
CA ILE A 117 -6.83 -2.44 15.96
C ILE A 117 -6.34 -2.13 17.39
N ARG A 118 -5.95 -3.16 18.14
CA ARG A 118 -5.42 -3.01 19.50
C ARG A 118 -4.15 -2.18 19.53
N TYR A 119 -3.18 -2.51 18.69
CA TYR A 119 -1.91 -1.80 18.59
C TYR A 119 -2.10 -0.30 18.32
N ILE A 120 -2.96 0.05 17.36
CA ILE A 120 -3.21 1.44 16.96
C ILE A 120 -3.98 2.19 18.06
N HIS A 121 -4.96 1.55 18.69
CA HIS A 121 -5.72 2.19 19.77
C HIS A 121 -4.90 2.37 21.05
N LEU A 122 -3.96 1.48 21.34
CA LEU A 122 -3.04 1.59 22.47
C LEU A 122 -1.84 2.51 22.20
N ASN A 123 -1.65 3.01 20.98
CA ASN A 123 -0.49 3.84 20.64
C ASN A 123 -0.33 5.09 21.54
N PRO A 124 -1.40 5.86 21.84
CA PRO A 124 -1.32 6.98 22.78
C PRO A 124 -0.89 6.58 24.19
N VAL A 125 -1.27 5.37 24.63
CA VAL A 125 -0.86 4.81 25.94
C VAL A 125 0.62 4.42 25.91
N LYS A 126 1.04 3.69 24.87
CA LYS A 126 2.44 3.28 24.67
C LYS A 126 3.37 4.49 24.50
N ALA A 127 2.87 5.59 23.95
CA ALA A 127 3.59 6.86 23.83
C ALA A 127 3.58 7.72 25.12
N GLY A 128 2.90 7.29 26.18
CA GLY A 128 2.81 8.02 27.45
C GLY A 128 1.96 9.29 27.39
N ILE A 129 1.11 9.45 26.36
CA ILE A 129 0.24 10.63 26.18
C ILE A 129 -0.98 10.57 27.09
N VAL A 130 -1.51 9.36 27.31
CA VAL A 130 -2.70 9.11 28.13
C VAL A 130 -2.54 7.79 28.86
N ASP A 131 -3.05 7.68 30.08
CA ASP A 131 -3.11 6.41 30.79
C ASP A 131 -4.25 5.53 30.25
N ILE A 132 -4.15 4.21 30.44
CA ILE A 132 -5.18 3.28 29.96
C ILE A 132 -6.58 3.62 30.51
N ASN A 133 -6.65 4.06 31.77
CA ASN A 133 -7.91 4.41 32.41
C ASN A 133 -8.50 5.73 31.87
N SER A 134 -7.77 6.50 31.07
CA SER A 134 -8.28 7.71 30.40
C SER A 134 -8.37 7.58 28.88
N LEU A 135 -7.96 6.44 28.30
CA LEU A 135 -7.98 6.24 26.85
C LEU A 135 -9.38 6.44 26.24
N TYR A 136 -10.44 6.07 26.96
CA TYR A 136 -11.83 6.28 26.53
C TYR A 136 -12.24 7.76 26.40
N LYS A 137 -11.47 8.69 26.97
CA LYS A 137 -11.66 10.15 26.86
C LYS A 137 -10.74 10.79 25.83
N TYR A 138 -9.75 10.05 25.30
CA TYR A 138 -8.81 10.61 24.34
C TYR A 138 -9.49 10.78 22.99
N ASN A 139 -9.58 12.02 22.51
CA ASN A 139 -10.33 12.37 21.29
C ASN A 139 -9.62 11.96 20.01
N TRP A 140 -8.32 11.68 20.08
CA TRP A 140 -7.47 11.48 18.91
C TRP A 140 -7.13 10.01 18.69
N THR A 141 -8.09 9.13 18.99
CA THR A 141 -8.03 7.70 18.71
C THR A 141 -9.40 7.16 18.34
N GLY A 142 -9.40 6.17 17.46
CA GLY A 142 -10.57 5.39 17.08
C GLY A 142 -11.16 4.55 18.21
N HIS A 143 -10.43 4.35 19.31
CA HIS A 143 -10.92 3.61 20.48
C HIS A 143 -12.24 4.18 20.99
N ARG A 144 -12.36 5.52 21.02
CA ARG A 144 -13.54 6.21 21.51
C ARG A 144 -14.77 5.97 20.62
N GLU A 145 -14.59 5.95 19.28
CA GLU A 145 -15.66 5.68 18.32
C GLU A 145 -16.24 4.26 18.44
N LEU A 146 -15.43 3.27 18.86
CA LEU A 146 -15.94 1.93 19.12
C LEU A 146 -16.78 1.89 20.40
N LEU A 147 -16.34 2.56 21.45
CA LEU A 147 -17.04 2.57 22.74
C LEU A 147 -18.37 3.33 22.70
N LYS A 148 -18.46 4.38 21.90
CA LYS A 148 -19.65 5.22 21.78
C LYS A 148 -19.95 5.45 20.32
N LYS A 149 -21.21 5.22 19.92
CA LYS A 149 -21.65 5.57 18.57
C LYS A 149 -21.52 7.08 18.38
N GLU A 150 -20.58 7.50 17.55
CA GLU A 150 -20.42 8.90 17.16
C GLU A 150 -21.03 9.09 15.77
N GLU A 151 -21.93 10.06 15.62
CA GLU A 151 -22.55 10.37 14.32
C GLU A 151 -21.52 10.73 13.25
N GLU A 152 -20.42 11.35 13.69
CA GLU A 152 -19.36 11.81 12.80
C GLU A 152 -18.17 10.85 12.70
N GLY A 153 -18.27 9.65 13.31
CA GLY A 153 -17.21 8.64 13.31
C GLY A 153 -16.84 8.14 11.91
N ILE A 154 -15.58 7.75 11.74
CA ILE A 154 -15.02 7.29 10.46
C ILE A 154 -14.70 5.79 10.45
N ILE A 155 -14.78 5.12 11.60
CA ILE A 155 -14.55 3.68 11.70
C ILE A 155 -15.79 2.89 11.25
N ALA A 156 -15.54 1.77 10.58
CA ALA A 156 -16.50 0.70 10.34
C ALA A 156 -16.89 -0.02 11.63
N ARG A 157 -17.54 0.70 12.53
CA ARG A 157 -17.81 0.30 13.92
C ARG A 157 -18.57 -1.02 14.00
N GLU A 158 -19.59 -1.20 13.17
CA GLU A 158 -20.42 -2.39 13.17
C GLU A 158 -19.63 -3.64 12.77
N GLU A 159 -18.77 -3.53 11.75
CA GLU A 159 -17.91 -4.63 11.33
C GLU A 159 -16.90 -4.97 12.43
N VAL A 160 -16.22 -3.97 13.00
CA VAL A 160 -15.23 -4.19 14.07
C VAL A 160 -15.87 -4.83 15.30
N LEU A 161 -17.00 -4.28 15.79
CA LEU A 161 -17.70 -4.83 16.95
C LEU A 161 -18.27 -6.23 16.67
N GLY A 162 -18.59 -6.55 15.42
CA GLY A 162 -19.04 -7.88 15.01
C GLY A 162 -18.06 -9.01 15.35
N TYR A 163 -16.75 -8.72 15.40
CA TYR A 163 -15.74 -9.69 15.83
C TYR A 163 -15.76 -9.97 17.35
N PHE A 164 -16.33 -9.06 18.15
CA PHE A 164 -16.31 -9.16 19.61
C PHE A 164 -17.63 -9.66 20.21
N GLY A 165 -18.73 -9.64 19.45
CA GLY A 165 -19.99 -10.19 19.95
C GLY A 165 -21.20 -9.91 19.07
N LYS A 166 -22.28 -10.67 19.33
CA LYS A 166 -23.55 -10.58 18.58
C LYS A 166 -24.42 -9.38 18.99
N THR A 167 -24.21 -8.84 20.18
CA THR A 167 -24.94 -7.67 20.68
C THR A 167 -23.95 -6.57 20.98
N GLU A 168 -24.35 -5.31 20.75
CA GLU A 168 -23.47 -4.15 20.93
C GLU A 168 -22.86 -4.11 22.33
N ARG A 169 -23.65 -4.35 23.37
CA ARG A 169 -23.16 -4.38 24.75
C ARG A 169 -22.05 -5.42 24.96
N LYS A 170 -22.29 -6.68 24.55
CA LYS A 170 -21.29 -7.75 24.70
C LYS A 170 -20.05 -7.47 23.87
N ALA A 171 -20.22 -6.99 22.64
CA ALA A 171 -19.11 -6.65 21.76
C ALA A 171 -18.23 -5.54 22.37
N ILE A 172 -18.83 -4.49 22.95
CA ILE A 172 -18.07 -3.42 23.62
C ILE A 172 -17.33 -3.95 24.85
N ASP A 173 -17.97 -4.81 25.66
CA ASP A 173 -17.34 -5.35 26.87
C ASP A 173 -16.15 -6.25 26.51
N SER A 174 -16.31 -7.19 25.56
CA SER A 174 -15.23 -8.05 25.06
C SER A 174 -14.12 -7.26 24.34
N TYR A 175 -14.47 -6.21 23.61
CA TYR A 175 -13.48 -5.30 23.01
C TYR A 175 -12.63 -4.59 24.08
N LYS A 176 -13.23 -4.13 25.19
CA LYS A 176 -12.48 -3.49 26.28
C LYS A 176 -11.51 -4.47 26.95
N GLU A 177 -11.97 -5.69 27.22
CA GLU A 177 -11.14 -6.77 27.76
C GLU A 177 -9.94 -7.02 26.83
N TYR A 178 -10.20 -7.19 25.54
CA TYR A 178 -9.17 -7.38 24.52
C TYR A 178 -8.15 -6.24 24.43
N ILE A 179 -8.58 -4.98 24.58
CA ILE A 179 -7.69 -3.81 24.62
C ILE A 179 -6.81 -3.85 25.88
N ASN A 180 -7.38 -4.18 27.04
CA ASN A 180 -6.64 -4.23 28.31
C ASN A 180 -5.58 -5.35 28.32
N GLU A 181 -5.85 -6.49 27.68
CA GLU A 181 -4.87 -7.56 27.52
C GLU A 181 -3.63 -7.14 26.71
N GLY A 182 -3.76 -6.10 25.86
CA GLY A 182 -2.68 -5.62 25.00
C GLY A 182 -1.66 -4.68 25.63
N ILE A 183 -1.87 -4.27 26.89
CA ILE A 183 -1.04 -3.23 27.53
C ILE A 183 0.41 -3.69 27.67
N GLU A 184 0.61 -4.94 28.12
CA GLU A 184 1.94 -5.52 28.35
C GLU A 184 2.58 -6.09 27.08
N LEU A 185 1.84 -6.12 25.96
CA LEU A 185 2.34 -6.69 24.71
C LEU A 185 3.31 -5.75 24.00
N LYS A 186 4.54 -6.23 23.83
CA LYS A 186 5.58 -5.60 23.01
C LYS A 186 5.43 -6.00 21.54
N GLU A 187 4.34 -5.56 20.95
CA GLU A 187 4.09 -5.69 19.51
C GLU A 187 4.80 -4.57 18.74
N ASP A 188 5.49 -4.92 17.66
CA ASP A 188 6.00 -3.96 16.66
C ASP A 188 5.38 -4.28 15.30
N TYR A 189 4.33 -3.52 14.96
CA TYR A 189 3.70 -3.56 13.65
C TYR A 189 4.11 -2.37 12.77
N GLU A 190 5.21 -1.68 13.11
CA GLU A 190 5.75 -0.62 12.26
C GLU A 190 6.69 -1.16 11.19
N GLY A 191 7.11 -2.44 11.21
CA GLY A 191 7.89 -3.11 10.15
C GLY A 191 7.15 -4.31 9.56
N GLY A 192 7.29 -4.58 8.26
CA GLY A 192 6.82 -5.84 7.68
C GLY A 192 7.93 -6.89 7.69
N GLY A 193 7.54 -8.14 7.42
CA GLY A 193 8.40 -9.33 7.45
C GLY A 193 8.20 -10.21 8.69
N LEU A 194 7.97 -11.50 8.46
CA LEU A 194 7.80 -12.59 9.45
C LEU A 194 8.77 -12.55 10.65
N ILE A 195 10.01 -12.07 10.42
CA ILE A 195 11.12 -12.07 11.39
C ILE A 195 10.87 -11.17 12.61
N ARG A 196 9.91 -10.22 12.57
CA ARG A 196 9.68 -9.28 13.69
C ARG A 196 8.31 -9.38 14.35
N SER A 197 7.34 -9.99 13.67
CA SER A 197 5.94 -10.06 14.15
C SER A 197 5.68 -11.27 15.06
N ALA A 198 6.56 -12.28 15.03
CA ALA A 198 6.62 -13.35 16.01
C ALA A 198 7.56 -12.94 17.15
N GLY A 199 7.00 -12.35 18.22
CA GLY A 199 7.75 -12.22 19.48
C GLY A 199 8.30 -13.58 19.90
N GLU A 200 9.61 -13.64 20.16
CA GLU A 200 10.34 -14.79 20.73
C GLU A 200 10.00 -16.19 20.19
N MET A 201 9.66 -16.33 18.90
CA MET A 201 9.56 -17.65 18.26
C MET A 201 10.56 -17.78 17.11
N ASP A 202 11.66 -18.45 17.48
CA ASP A 202 12.47 -19.37 16.69
C ASP A 202 13.70 -18.88 15.90
N GLU A 203 14.87 -19.08 16.53
CA GLU A 203 16.13 -19.29 15.82
C GLU A 203 16.09 -20.49 14.85
N ALA A 204 15.09 -21.38 14.92
CA ALA A 204 14.93 -22.47 13.96
C ALA A 204 14.52 -22.01 12.56
N ILE A 205 13.80 -20.88 12.43
CA ILE A 205 13.41 -20.33 11.11
C ILE A 205 14.63 -19.73 10.39
N LYS A 206 15.59 -19.15 11.14
CA LYS A 206 16.87 -18.65 10.59
C LYS A 206 17.70 -19.74 9.92
N ARG A 207 17.53 -21.02 10.29
CA ARG A 207 18.34 -22.14 9.78
C ARG A 207 17.75 -22.84 8.56
N ARG A 208 16.50 -22.54 8.18
CA ARG A 208 15.82 -23.15 7.00
C ARG A 208 15.78 -22.23 5.77
N SER A 209 16.36 -21.03 5.83
CA SER A 209 16.19 -19.98 4.82
C SER A 209 17.24 -20.01 3.70
N GLU A 210 17.24 -21.04 2.86
CA GLU A 210 17.88 -20.97 1.54
C GLU A 210 16.89 -20.63 0.40
N ASP A 211 15.57 -20.63 0.67
CA ASP A 211 14.54 -20.27 -0.31
C ASP A 211 14.07 -18.82 -0.17
N TYR A 212 14.45 -17.99 -1.15
CA TYR A 212 14.28 -16.53 -1.20
C TYR A 212 12.84 -16.02 -1.45
N GLN A 213 11.78 -16.83 -1.26
CA GLN A 213 10.40 -16.47 -1.66
C GLN A 213 9.44 -16.10 -0.51
N THR A 214 9.81 -16.27 0.76
CA THR A 214 8.84 -16.20 1.88
C THR A 214 8.85 -14.90 2.70
N TYR A 215 9.54 -13.84 2.25
CA TYR A 215 9.75 -12.65 3.09
C TYR A 215 9.70 -11.31 2.33
N ASP A 216 8.77 -10.42 2.72
CA ASP A 216 8.68 -9.04 2.22
C ASP A 216 8.43 -8.05 3.37
N ASP A 217 9.32 -7.07 3.54
CA ASP A 217 9.22 -6.01 4.57
C ASP A 217 7.99 -5.09 4.43
N ARG A 218 7.25 -5.19 3.32
CA ARG A 218 6.01 -4.45 3.04
C ARG A 218 4.76 -5.26 3.39
N ILE A 219 4.90 -6.55 3.73
CA ILE A 219 3.80 -7.47 4.00
C ILE A 219 3.88 -7.96 5.45
N LEU A 220 2.73 -8.01 6.11
CA LEU A 220 2.50 -8.57 7.42
C LEU A 220 1.51 -9.73 7.25
N GLY A 221 2.03 -10.95 7.18
CA GLY A 221 1.31 -12.18 6.84
C GLY A 221 2.27 -13.35 6.74
N ASP A 222 1.73 -14.56 6.79
CA ASP A 222 2.50 -15.78 6.61
C ASP A 222 2.96 -16.00 5.14
N GLY A 223 3.66 -17.12 4.90
CA GLY A 223 4.16 -17.45 3.57
C GLY A 223 3.05 -17.65 2.52
N GLU A 224 1.93 -18.25 2.92
CA GLU A 224 0.78 -18.48 2.02
C GLU A 224 0.13 -17.15 1.62
N PHE A 225 -0.02 -16.23 2.57
CA PHE A 225 -0.52 -14.88 2.30
C PHE A 225 0.42 -14.12 1.35
N VAL A 226 1.73 -14.17 1.60
CA VAL A 226 2.72 -13.52 0.73
C VAL A 226 2.60 -14.06 -0.71
N GLU A 227 2.51 -15.37 -0.88
CA GLU A 227 2.35 -15.99 -2.21
C GLU A 227 1.04 -15.55 -2.88
N LYS A 228 -0.09 -15.58 -2.15
CA LYS A 228 -1.39 -15.11 -2.66
C LYS A 228 -1.37 -13.65 -3.09
N VAL A 229 -0.66 -12.80 -2.34
CA VAL A 229 -0.48 -11.39 -2.69
C VAL A 229 0.30 -11.26 -4.00
N TYR A 230 1.42 -11.97 -4.13
CA TYR A 230 2.19 -11.97 -5.38
C TYR A 230 1.37 -12.50 -6.55
N ASN A 231 0.62 -13.59 -6.37
CA ASN A 231 -0.28 -14.10 -7.40
C ASN A 231 -1.36 -13.07 -7.77
N THR A 232 -1.94 -12.35 -6.81
CA THR A 232 -2.94 -11.30 -7.07
C THR A 232 -2.33 -10.12 -7.84
N ILE A 233 -1.11 -9.72 -7.49
CA ILE A 233 -0.37 -8.68 -8.22
C ILE A 233 -0.04 -9.18 -9.63
N GLU A 234 0.44 -10.41 -9.75
CA GLU A 234 0.77 -11.05 -11.01
C GLU A 234 -0.47 -11.15 -11.87
N GLU A 235 -1.60 -11.70 -11.43
CA GLU A 235 -2.87 -11.75 -12.16
C GLU A 235 -3.32 -10.38 -12.68
N LYS A 236 -3.13 -9.31 -11.89
CA LYS A 236 -3.40 -7.94 -12.34
C LYS A 236 -2.40 -7.41 -13.35
N LEU A 237 -1.13 -7.76 -13.21
CA LEU A 237 -0.10 -7.47 -14.21
C LEU A 237 -0.24 -8.37 -15.46
N ASN A 238 -0.86 -9.55 -15.31
CA ASN A 238 -1.11 -10.61 -16.28
C ASN A 238 -2.50 -10.53 -16.92
N TYR A 239 -3.14 -9.36 -16.94
CA TYR A 239 -4.20 -9.18 -17.93
C TYR A 239 -3.60 -9.33 -19.34
N LYS A 240 -3.76 -10.56 -19.88
CA LYS A 240 -3.74 -11.04 -21.27
C LYS A 240 -2.43 -11.18 -22.04
N ILE A 241 -1.26 -11.27 -21.40
CA ILE A 241 -0.01 -11.60 -22.12
C ILE A 241 0.71 -12.72 -21.37
N LYS A 242 0.42 -13.96 -21.77
CA LYS A 242 0.91 -15.17 -21.07
C LYS A 242 2.38 -15.49 -21.39
N ASP A 243 2.81 -15.06 -22.57
CA ASP A 243 4.12 -15.33 -23.13
C ASP A 243 4.52 -14.22 -24.13
N ILE A 244 5.79 -14.26 -24.54
CA ILE A 244 6.37 -13.29 -25.45
C ILE A 244 5.79 -13.40 -26.87
N GLU A 245 5.32 -14.59 -27.27
CA GLU A 245 4.64 -14.83 -28.55
C GLU A 245 3.32 -14.04 -28.61
N THR A 246 2.50 -14.13 -27.57
CA THR A 246 1.25 -13.38 -27.44
C THR A 246 1.51 -11.86 -27.46
N LEU A 247 2.58 -11.42 -26.79
CA LEU A 247 2.99 -10.01 -26.80
C LEU A 247 3.32 -9.53 -28.22
N ILE A 248 4.09 -10.32 -28.97
CA ILE A 248 4.48 -10.02 -30.36
C ILE A 248 3.23 -9.91 -31.25
N ILE A 249 2.29 -10.85 -31.15
CA ILE A 249 1.04 -10.84 -31.93
C ILE A 249 0.25 -9.56 -31.67
N LYS A 250 0.06 -9.20 -30.40
CA LYS A 250 -0.72 -8.00 -30.03
C LYS A 250 -0.04 -6.70 -30.46
N ILE A 251 1.27 -6.59 -30.28
CA ILE A 251 2.04 -5.41 -30.74
C ILE A 251 1.99 -5.30 -32.27
N ALA A 252 2.15 -6.42 -32.98
CA ALA A 252 2.07 -6.48 -34.44
C ALA A 252 0.70 -5.99 -34.93
N LYS A 253 -0.38 -6.44 -34.29
CA LYS A 253 -1.75 -6.00 -34.58
C LYS A 253 -1.95 -4.50 -34.35
N TYR A 254 -1.51 -3.98 -33.20
CA TYR A 254 -1.66 -2.55 -32.87
C TYR A 254 -0.91 -1.65 -33.85
N TYR A 255 0.35 -1.98 -34.15
CA TYR A 255 1.19 -1.21 -35.06
C TYR A 255 0.94 -1.53 -36.54
N LYS A 256 0.03 -2.46 -36.86
CA LYS A 256 -0.30 -2.89 -38.23
C LYS A 256 0.94 -3.36 -39.02
N VAL A 257 1.82 -4.10 -38.35
CA VAL A 257 3.03 -4.71 -38.93
C VAL A 257 2.93 -6.23 -38.85
N LYS A 258 3.72 -6.96 -39.64
CA LYS A 258 3.77 -8.42 -39.51
C LYS A 258 4.61 -8.81 -38.29
N GLU A 259 4.27 -9.91 -37.64
CA GLU A 259 5.02 -10.43 -36.48
C GLU A 259 6.51 -10.66 -36.79
N ALA A 260 6.80 -11.25 -37.96
CA ALA A 260 8.17 -11.45 -38.43
C ALA A 260 8.97 -10.13 -38.57
N GLU A 261 8.31 -9.04 -38.95
CA GLU A 261 8.94 -7.72 -39.11
C GLU A 261 9.38 -7.11 -37.77
N LEU A 262 8.74 -7.50 -36.66
CA LEU A 262 9.18 -7.11 -35.33
C LEU A 262 10.45 -7.82 -34.90
N LEU A 263 10.75 -9.01 -35.44
CA LEU A 263 11.96 -9.78 -35.13
C LEU A 263 13.11 -9.42 -36.06
N GLU A 264 12.83 -8.99 -37.29
CA GLU A 264 13.83 -8.57 -38.28
C GLU A 264 14.67 -7.35 -37.85
N THR A 265 15.99 -7.52 -37.90
CA THR A 265 16.93 -6.44 -37.61
C THR A 265 16.86 -5.35 -38.67
N ARG A 266 16.75 -4.08 -38.25
CA ARG A 266 16.76 -2.88 -39.13
C ARG A 266 15.58 -2.77 -40.11
N LYS A 267 14.47 -3.46 -39.89
CA LYS A 267 13.25 -3.25 -40.69
C LYS A 267 12.74 -1.81 -40.54
N LYS A 268 12.54 -1.12 -41.67
CA LYS A 268 12.04 0.26 -41.68
C LYS A 268 10.59 0.27 -41.17
N GLY A 269 10.27 1.22 -40.29
CA GLY A 269 8.92 1.40 -39.74
C GLY A 269 8.61 0.62 -38.45
N THR A 270 9.48 -0.28 -37.98
CA THR A 270 9.20 -1.11 -36.77
C THR A 270 9.88 -0.60 -35.50
N ARG A 271 10.60 0.52 -35.55
CA ARG A 271 11.44 1.01 -34.44
C ARG A 271 10.64 1.32 -33.17
N GLU A 272 9.47 1.95 -33.32
CA GLU A 272 8.58 2.28 -32.21
C GLU A 272 8.02 1.00 -31.59
N ALA A 273 7.41 0.14 -32.41
CA ALA A 273 6.85 -1.14 -32.01
C ALA A 273 7.86 -2.06 -31.31
N ARG A 274 9.09 -2.14 -31.82
CA ARG A 274 10.18 -2.90 -31.19
C ARG A 274 10.62 -2.31 -29.85
N SER A 275 10.56 -0.99 -29.70
CA SER A 275 10.88 -0.34 -28.41
C SER A 275 9.79 -0.65 -27.38
N VAL A 276 8.52 -0.60 -27.78
CA VAL A 276 7.38 -1.02 -26.95
C VAL A 276 7.48 -2.51 -26.58
N LEU A 277 7.80 -3.39 -27.53
CA LEU A 277 8.02 -4.82 -27.27
C LEU A 277 9.11 -5.07 -26.22
N VAL A 278 10.25 -4.40 -26.34
CA VAL A 278 11.33 -4.53 -25.35
C VAL A 278 10.88 -4.07 -23.96
N TYR A 279 10.20 -2.93 -23.88
CA TYR A 279 9.69 -2.42 -22.60
C TYR A 279 8.68 -3.37 -21.97
N MET A 280 7.69 -3.83 -22.75
CA MET A 280 6.60 -4.67 -22.26
C MET A 280 7.07 -6.08 -21.92
N ALA A 281 7.98 -6.67 -22.69
CA ALA A 281 8.54 -7.99 -22.40
C ALA A 281 9.31 -7.98 -21.07
N ILE A 282 10.14 -6.96 -20.85
CA ILE A 282 10.91 -6.84 -19.59
C ILE A 282 9.96 -6.53 -18.41
N LYS A 283 8.98 -5.65 -18.61
CA LYS A 283 8.11 -5.17 -17.52
C LYS A 283 7.03 -6.18 -17.11
N TYR A 284 6.41 -6.84 -18.08
CA TYR A 284 5.22 -7.67 -17.86
C TYR A 284 5.49 -9.17 -17.99
N LEU A 285 6.57 -9.59 -18.66
CA LEU A 285 6.92 -11.01 -18.82
C LEU A 285 8.20 -11.41 -18.08
N GLY A 286 8.81 -10.50 -17.32
CA GLY A 286 10.05 -10.77 -16.57
C GLY A 286 11.28 -11.06 -17.45
N GLU A 287 11.20 -10.80 -18.75
CA GLU A 287 12.30 -11.08 -19.67
C GLU A 287 13.55 -10.27 -19.34
N SER A 288 14.72 -10.88 -19.43
CA SER A 288 15.97 -10.15 -19.27
C SER A 288 16.29 -9.33 -20.53
N GLY A 289 16.95 -8.18 -20.37
CA GLY A 289 17.45 -7.38 -21.50
C GLY A 289 18.35 -8.19 -22.46
N LYS A 290 19.06 -9.19 -21.93
CA LYS A 290 19.87 -10.14 -22.69
C LYS A 290 19.00 -11.10 -23.51
N SER A 291 17.95 -11.66 -22.90
CA SER A 291 17.00 -12.57 -23.56
C SER A 291 16.29 -11.90 -24.73
N ILE A 292 15.64 -10.76 -24.47
CA ILE A 292 14.92 -10.02 -25.52
C ILE A 292 15.87 -9.45 -26.57
N GLY A 293 17.07 -9.01 -26.18
CA GLY A 293 18.10 -8.56 -27.10
C GLY A 293 18.51 -9.65 -28.09
N LYS A 294 18.74 -10.87 -27.60
CA LYS A 294 19.03 -12.06 -28.44
C LYS A 294 17.88 -12.33 -29.40
N LYS A 295 16.62 -12.31 -28.93
CA LYS A 295 15.43 -12.55 -29.77
C LYS A 295 15.27 -11.51 -30.89
N LEU A 296 15.71 -10.27 -30.64
CA LEU A 296 15.61 -9.15 -31.59
C LEU A 296 16.88 -8.91 -32.43
N GLY A 297 17.94 -9.71 -32.24
CA GLY A 297 19.22 -9.50 -32.94
C GLY A 297 19.93 -8.19 -32.55
N ILE A 298 19.74 -7.70 -31.32
CA ILE A 298 20.35 -6.47 -30.80
C ILE A 298 21.19 -6.73 -29.55
N GLY A 299 22.25 -5.94 -29.35
CA GLY A 299 23.08 -6.01 -28.14
C GLY A 299 22.37 -5.50 -26.89
N ILE A 300 22.88 -5.87 -25.71
CA ILE A 300 22.31 -5.51 -24.39
C ILE A 300 22.16 -3.98 -24.23
N ALA A 301 23.17 -3.20 -24.66
CA ALA A 301 23.12 -1.74 -24.61
C ALA A 301 21.97 -1.17 -25.47
N ALA A 302 21.77 -1.72 -26.67
CA ALA A 302 20.68 -1.33 -27.55
C ALA A 302 19.31 -1.72 -26.96
N ALA A 303 19.19 -2.88 -26.33
CA ALA A 303 17.98 -3.29 -25.62
C ALA A 303 17.65 -2.33 -24.47
N SER A 304 18.64 -1.88 -23.69
CA SER A 304 18.44 -0.91 -22.62
C SER A 304 17.93 0.44 -23.14
N ILE A 305 18.51 0.95 -24.24
CA ILE A 305 18.06 2.19 -24.88
C ILE A 305 16.63 2.03 -25.43
N SER A 306 16.33 0.90 -26.08
CA SER A 306 14.99 0.58 -26.57
C SER A 306 13.96 0.48 -25.45
N ARG A 307 14.33 -0.07 -24.28
CA ARG A 307 13.47 -0.13 -23.11
C ARG A 307 13.04 1.26 -22.65
N GLU A 308 13.98 2.21 -22.52
CA GLU A 308 13.64 3.56 -22.06
C GLU A 308 12.76 4.29 -23.07
N LYS A 309 13.04 4.13 -24.37
CA LYS A 309 12.17 4.66 -25.43
C LYS A 309 10.77 4.07 -25.38
N GLY A 310 10.67 2.74 -25.24
CA GLY A 310 9.39 2.04 -25.13
C GLY A 310 8.57 2.50 -23.93
N ARG A 311 9.23 2.71 -22.78
CA ARG A 311 8.62 3.28 -21.58
C ARG A 311 8.05 4.67 -21.84
N GLN A 312 8.83 5.55 -22.47
CA GLN A 312 8.38 6.91 -22.82
C GLN A 312 7.16 6.87 -23.74
N ILE A 313 7.21 6.08 -24.81
CA ILE A 313 6.10 5.90 -25.76
C ILE A 313 4.83 5.42 -25.05
N CYS A 314 4.93 4.41 -24.19
CA CYS A 314 3.77 3.88 -23.44
C CYS A 314 3.26 4.85 -22.36
N THR A 315 4.03 5.86 -21.98
CA THR A 315 3.62 6.89 -21.04
C THR A 315 2.93 8.05 -21.76
N GLU A 316 3.37 8.40 -22.97
CA GLU A 316 2.81 9.48 -23.78
C GLU A 316 1.52 9.06 -24.51
N LYS A 317 1.36 7.77 -24.80
CA LYS A 317 0.21 7.21 -25.53
C LYS A 317 -0.49 6.16 -24.67
N GLU A 318 -1.43 6.62 -23.84
CA GLU A 318 -2.15 5.76 -22.88
C GLU A 318 -2.94 4.62 -23.56
N ASP A 319 -3.36 4.82 -24.82
CA ASP A 319 -4.09 3.84 -25.62
C ASP A 319 -3.25 2.60 -25.99
N ILE A 320 -1.91 2.71 -26.04
CA ILE A 320 -1.00 1.59 -26.34
C ILE A 320 -1.12 0.52 -25.26
N LEU A 321 -1.04 0.93 -24.00
CA LEU A 321 -1.12 0.01 -22.88
C LEU A 321 -2.50 -0.62 -22.84
N GLU A 322 -3.56 0.16 -23.02
CA GLU A 322 -4.92 -0.39 -23.06
C GLU A 322 -5.13 -1.36 -24.23
N SER A 323 -4.70 -1.02 -25.44
CA SER A 323 -4.96 -1.83 -26.64
C SER A 323 -4.15 -3.12 -26.71
N ILE A 324 -2.97 -3.15 -26.08
CA ILE A 324 -2.06 -4.29 -26.11
C ILE A 324 -2.22 -5.15 -24.86
N ILE A 325 -2.60 -4.57 -23.71
CA ILE A 325 -2.83 -5.32 -22.47
C ILE A 325 -4.30 -5.79 -22.37
N LYS A 326 -5.31 -5.01 -22.81
CA LYS A 326 -6.71 -5.49 -22.84
C LYS A 326 -6.98 -6.45 -24.00
#